data_AF-A0A536BWZ7-F1
#
_entry.id   AF-A0A536BWZ7-F1
#
_cell.length_a   1.000
_cell.length_b   1.000
_cell.length_c   1.000
_cell.angle_alpha   90.00
_cell.angle_beta   90.00
_cell.angle_gamma   90.00
#
_symmetry.space_group_name_H-M   'P 1'
#
loop_
_entity.id
_entity.type
_entity.pdbx_description
1 polymer ?
#
loop_
_entity_poly.entity_id
_entity_poly.type
_entity_poly.pdbx_seq_one_letter_code
_entity_poly.pdbx_strand_id
1 'polypeptide(L)'
;MPAATKEEQIRADTARLHQLGYAQQLFRDMGGFSNFAISFTIISVLTGGLTLYSYGLNHGGPQQMGIGWLLVGAMVLVVAAAMAQLASALPTAGALYYQAAKLGNKHWGWITGWFNLIGQITITTGIVFGNAIFAAALLNALWNYPSDLTTTSGKVGVIAIFAVLLAVQATINHVGVRLAARAADISVWWHIGVIGVLLVAVGLLHPLHPLSYAFTQSYDQSGFGS
;
A
#
# COMPACT_ATOMS: atom_id res chain seq x y z
N MET A 1 0.82 -20.23 -30.02
CA MET A 1 2.14 -20.56 -29.44
C MET A 1 1.89 -21.20 -28.08
N PRO A 2 2.36 -22.42 -27.80
CA PRO A 2 2.19 -23.03 -26.50
C PRO A 2 2.97 -22.22 -25.44
N ALA A 3 2.38 -22.02 -24.27
CA ALA A 3 3.03 -21.30 -23.18
C ALA A 3 4.30 -22.05 -22.74
N ALA A 4 5.43 -21.35 -22.67
CA ALA A 4 6.69 -21.91 -22.20
C ALA A 4 6.53 -22.52 -20.80
N THR A 5 7.12 -23.69 -20.59
CA THR A 5 7.06 -24.37 -19.29
C THR A 5 7.79 -23.54 -18.22
N LYS A 6 7.36 -23.65 -16.95
CA LYS A 6 7.93 -22.88 -15.82
C LYS A 6 9.46 -22.99 -15.76
N GLU A 7 10.02 -24.15 -16.10
CA GLU A 7 11.45 -24.40 -16.12
C GLU A 7 12.19 -23.71 -17.28
N GLU A 8 11.54 -23.56 -18.44
CA GLU A 8 12.09 -22.80 -19.58
C GLU A 8 12.12 -21.31 -19.27
N GLN A 9 11.07 -20.78 -18.64
CA GLN A 9 11.02 -19.38 -18.19
C GLN A 9 12.11 -19.09 -17.14
N ILE A 10 12.29 -19.99 -16.17
CA ILE A 10 13.36 -19.85 -15.17
C ILE A 10 14.72 -19.84 -15.87
N ARG A 11 15.00 -20.79 -16.77
CA ARG A 11 16.28 -20.86 -17.50
C ARG A 11 16.55 -19.61 -18.35
N ALA A 12 15.53 -19.09 -19.05
CA ALA A 12 15.65 -17.88 -19.85
C ALA A 12 15.97 -16.65 -19.00
N ASP A 13 15.29 -16.49 -17.85
CA ASP A 13 15.56 -15.38 -16.93
C ASP A 13 16.92 -15.51 -16.24
N THR A 14 17.35 -16.73 -15.86
CA THR A 14 18.70 -16.97 -15.33
C THR A 14 19.77 -16.60 -16.35
N ALA A 15 19.60 -16.98 -17.61
CA ALA A 15 20.51 -16.60 -18.69
C ALA A 15 20.55 -15.08 -18.89
N ARG A 16 19.41 -14.40 -18.77
CA ARG A 16 19.34 -12.94 -18.84
C ARG A 16 20.02 -12.25 -17.66
N LEU A 17 19.86 -12.77 -16.45
CA LEU A 17 20.56 -12.28 -15.25
C LEU A 17 22.07 -12.41 -15.38
N HIS A 18 22.55 -13.55 -15.89
CA HIS A 18 23.98 -13.77 -16.14
C HIS A 18 24.53 -12.82 -17.20
N GLN A 19 23.79 -12.53 -18.27
CA GLN A 19 24.15 -11.48 -19.25
C GLN A 19 24.24 -10.08 -18.62
N LEU A 20 23.48 -9.83 -17.55
CA LEU A 20 23.50 -8.56 -16.82
C LEU A 20 24.59 -8.52 -15.73
N GLY A 21 25.37 -9.61 -15.56
CA GLY A 21 26.45 -9.72 -14.58
C GLY A 21 25.98 -10.09 -13.16
N TYR A 22 24.75 -10.57 -13.00
CA TYR A 22 24.18 -10.94 -11.70
C TYR A 22 23.94 -12.44 -11.58
N ALA A 23 24.39 -13.04 -10.48
CA ALA A 23 24.03 -14.41 -10.11
C ALA A 23 22.60 -14.45 -9.54
N GLN A 24 21.84 -15.47 -9.87
CA GLN A 24 20.51 -15.68 -9.30
C GLN A 24 20.61 -16.07 -7.81
N GLN A 25 20.30 -15.14 -6.91
CA GLN A 25 20.41 -15.36 -5.44
C GLN A 25 19.06 -15.66 -4.76
N LEU A 26 17.93 -15.36 -5.39
CA LEU A 26 16.60 -15.61 -4.83
C LEU A 26 15.97 -16.86 -5.45
N PHE A 27 15.64 -17.86 -4.62
CA PHE A 27 14.84 -19.00 -5.04
C PHE A 27 13.46 -18.53 -5.47
N ARG A 28 13.06 -18.83 -6.72
CA ARG A 28 11.75 -18.47 -7.30
C ARG A 28 10.64 -19.38 -6.75
N ASP A 29 10.43 -19.32 -5.44
CA ASP A 29 9.37 -20.08 -4.74
C ASP A 29 8.00 -19.42 -4.87
N MET A 30 7.96 -18.13 -5.22
CA MET A 30 6.71 -17.37 -5.30
C MET A 30 6.08 -17.49 -6.70
N GLY A 31 4.93 -18.17 -6.78
CA GLY A 31 4.14 -18.26 -8.00
C GLY A 31 3.44 -16.94 -8.36
N GLY A 32 2.90 -16.84 -9.58
CA GLY A 32 2.24 -15.62 -10.07
C GLY A 32 1.05 -15.16 -9.21
N PHE A 33 0.27 -16.11 -8.67
CA PHE A 33 -0.82 -15.79 -7.73
C PHE A 33 -0.31 -15.22 -6.41
N SER A 34 0.78 -15.77 -5.84
CA SER A 34 1.38 -15.24 -4.61
C SER A 34 1.95 -13.83 -4.82
N ASN A 35 2.58 -13.58 -5.99
CA ASN A 35 3.08 -12.24 -6.33
C ASN A 35 1.95 -11.20 -6.48
N PHE A 36 0.82 -11.62 -7.07
CA PHE A 36 -0.38 -10.79 -7.15
C PHE A 36 -1.00 -10.55 -5.76
N ALA A 37 -1.16 -11.60 -4.95
CA ALA A 37 -1.73 -11.51 -3.60
C ALA A 37 -0.91 -10.58 -2.68
N ILE A 38 0.42 -10.61 -2.80
CA ILE A 38 1.31 -9.71 -2.05
C ILE A 38 1.16 -8.27 -2.54
N SER A 39 1.11 -8.05 -3.85
CA SER A 39 0.88 -6.70 -4.40
C SER A 39 -0.46 -6.13 -3.96
N PHE A 40 -1.52 -6.94 -3.98
CA PHE A 40 -2.85 -6.57 -3.49
C PHE A 40 -2.83 -6.23 -2.00
N THR A 41 -2.13 -7.03 -1.19
CA THR A 41 -1.98 -6.78 0.25
C THR A 41 -1.18 -5.51 0.54
N ILE A 42 -0.12 -5.24 -0.23
CA ILE A 42 0.70 -4.02 -0.09
C ILE A 42 -0.12 -2.77 -0.42
N ILE A 43 -0.93 -2.80 -1.49
CA ILE A 43 -1.74 -1.66 -1.92
C ILE A 43 -2.90 -1.39 -0.96
N SER A 44 -3.35 -2.40 -0.20
CA SER A 44 -4.39 -2.34 0.84
C SER A 44 -5.40 -1.19 0.69
N VAL A 45 -6.50 -1.49 0.00
CA VAL A 45 -7.61 -0.54 -0.18
C VAL A 45 -8.22 -0.12 1.16
N LEU A 46 -8.18 -1.01 2.16
CA LEU A 46 -8.78 -0.76 3.47
C LEU A 46 -8.00 0.29 4.25
N THR A 47 -6.67 0.19 4.30
CA THR A 47 -5.83 1.15 5.04
C THR A 47 -5.92 2.54 4.44
N GLY A 48 -5.75 2.66 3.11
CA GLY A 48 -5.86 3.93 2.41
C GLY A 48 -7.27 4.50 2.47
N GLY A 49 -8.28 3.66 2.23
CA GLY A 49 -9.69 4.01 2.32
C GLY A 49 -10.04 4.55 3.69
N LEU A 50 -9.96 3.74 4.74
CA LEU A 50 -10.41 4.13 6.09
C LEU A 50 -9.70 5.36 6.63
N THR A 51 -8.41 5.54 6.32
CA THR A 51 -7.63 6.67 6.86
C THR A 51 -7.90 7.97 6.11
N LEU A 52 -8.12 7.93 4.80
CA LEU A 52 -8.29 9.13 3.97
C LEU A 52 -9.73 9.40 3.51
N TYR A 53 -10.69 8.49 3.71
CA TYR A 53 -12.07 8.67 3.25
C TYR A 53 -12.70 9.94 3.83
N SER A 54 -12.56 10.11 5.15
CA SER A 54 -13.05 11.30 5.86
C SER A 54 -12.39 12.58 5.32
N TYR A 55 -11.08 12.53 5.09
CA TYR A 55 -10.35 13.68 4.53
C TYR A 55 -10.87 14.05 3.14
N GLY A 56 -11.00 13.07 2.23
CA GLY A 56 -11.51 13.30 0.87
C GLY A 56 -12.95 13.83 0.84
N LEU A 57 -13.83 13.27 1.67
CA LEU A 57 -15.22 13.75 1.77
C LEU A 57 -15.32 15.19 2.27
N ASN A 58 -14.48 15.58 3.22
CA ASN A 58 -14.54 16.93 3.79
C ASN A 58 -13.90 18.02 2.91
N HIS A 59 -12.98 17.66 2.01
CA HIS A 59 -12.20 18.64 1.22
C HIS A 59 -12.57 18.71 -0.26
N GLY A 60 -13.16 17.68 -0.87
CA GLY A 60 -13.68 17.78 -2.24
C GLY A 60 -15.00 17.06 -2.46
N GLY A 61 -15.62 16.55 -1.40
CA GLY A 61 -16.91 15.91 -1.43
C GLY A 61 -16.99 14.64 -2.29
N PRO A 62 -18.21 14.09 -2.45
CA PRO A 62 -18.48 12.90 -3.24
C PRO A 62 -17.96 12.97 -4.68
N GLN A 63 -17.99 14.15 -5.31
CA GLN A 63 -17.52 14.37 -6.68
C GLN A 63 -16.02 14.07 -6.85
N GLN A 64 -15.19 14.50 -5.89
CA GLN A 64 -13.75 14.18 -5.92
C GLN A 64 -13.53 12.66 -5.83
N MET A 65 -14.32 11.96 -5.02
CA MET A 65 -14.20 10.52 -4.86
C MET A 65 -14.68 9.74 -6.09
N GLY A 66 -15.69 10.24 -6.81
CA GLY A 66 -16.17 9.63 -8.05
C GLY A 66 -15.24 9.89 -9.24
N ILE A 67 -15.07 11.17 -9.61
CA ILE A 67 -14.33 11.56 -10.82
C ILE A 67 -12.82 11.58 -10.58
N GLY A 68 -12.40 12.15 -9.45
CA GLY A 68 -10.99 12.30 -9.12
C GLY A 68 -10.28 10.94 -9.01
N TRP A 69 -10.95 9.95 -8.45
CA TRP A 69 -10.41 8.59 -8.38
C TRP A 69 -10.19 7.96 -9.77
N LEU A 70 -11.14 8.11 -10.70
CA LEU A 70 -11.01 7.59 -12.07
C LEU A 70 -9.90 8.30 -12.84
N LEU A 71 -9.84 9.63 -12.74
CA LEU A 71 -8.83 10.44 -13.43
C LEU A 71 -7.42 10.10 -12.94
N VAL A 72 -7.21 10.12 -11.61
CA VAL A 72 -5.92 9.78 -11.01
C VAL A 72 -5.58 8.31 -11.28
N GLY A 73 -6.56 7.41 -11.20
CA GLY A 73 -6.40 6.00 -11.54
C GLY A 73 -5.88 5.80 -12.97
N ALA A 74 -6.44 6.51 -13.95
CA ALA A 74 -5.96 6.46 -15.33
C ALA A 74 -4.50 6.93 -15.46
N MET A 75 -4.12 8.01 -14.77
CA MET A 75 -2.73 8.49 -14.76
C MET A 75 -1.77 7.48 -14.12
N VAL A 76 -2.19 6.86 -13.00
CA VAL A 76 -1.40 5.82 -12.32
C VAL A 76 -1.23 4.58 -13.21
N LEU A 77 -2.22 4.21 -14.00
CA LEU A 77 -2.12 3.09 -14.95
C LEU A 77 -1.07 3.34 -16.03
N VAL A 78 -0.93 4.57 -16.52
CA VAL A 78 0.13 4.94 -17.48
C VAL A 78 1.52 4.75 -16.86
N VAL A 79 1.70 5.20 -15.62
CA VAL A 79 2.96 5.03 -14.88
C VAL A 79 3.23 3.53 -14.61
N ALA A 80 2.21 2.77 -14.23
CA ALA A 80 2.31 1.34 -14.00
C ALA A 80 2.71 0.59 -15.29
N ALA A 81 2.17 0.97 -16.44
CA ALA A 81 2.53 0.40 -17.73
C ALA A 81 4.01 0.65 -18.09
N ALA A 82 4.51 1.87 -17.83
CA ALA A 82 5.92 2.19 -18.03
C ALA A 82 6.84 1.36 -17.10
N MET A 83 6.47 1.22 -15.82
CA MET A 83 7.20 0.38 -14.87
C MET A 83 7.16 -1.11 -15.25
N ALA A 84 6.04 -1.59 -15.80
CA ALA A 84 5.91 -2.97 -16.27
C ALA A 84 6.86 -3.27 -17.45
N GLN A 85 6.98 -2.34 -18.40
CA GLN A 85 7.95 -2.46 -19.50
C GLN A 85 9.39 -2.52 -18.99
N LEU A 86 9.73 -1.66 -18.02
CA LEU A 86 11.05 -1.63 -17.38
C LEU A 86 11.36 -2.93 -16.62
N ALA A 87 10.39 -3.46 -15.87
CA ALA A 87 10.52 -4.72 -15.15
C ALA A 87 10.75 -5.90 -16.10
N SER A 88 10.10 -5.91 -17.28
CA SER A 88 10.32 -6.95 -18.29
C SER A 88 11.68 -6.85 -18.97
N ALA A 89 12.23 -5.65 -19.15
CA ALA A 89 13.51 -5.44 -19.83
C ALA A 89 14.72 -5.71 -18.91
N LEU A 90 14.58 -5.42 -17.61
CA LEU A 90 15.64 -5.49 -16.61
C LEU A 90 15.16 -6.24 -15.35
N PRO A 91 15.07 -7.59 -15.40
CA PRO A 91 14.56 -8.39 -14.29
C PRO A 91 15.65 -8.59 -13.22
N THR A 92 15.98 -7.55 -12.44
CA THR A 92 16.97 -7.62 -11.35
C THR A 92 16.34 -7.41 -9.97
N ALA A 93 16.83 -8.12 -8.96
CA ALA A 93 16.45 -7.91 -7.56
C ALA A 93 17.00 -6.54 -7.10
N GLY A 94 16.11 -5.57 -6.86
CA GLY A 94 16.47 -4.16 -6.64
C GLY A 94 16.23 -3.23 -7.84
N ALA A 95 15.34 -3.66 -8.74
CA ALA A 95 14.98 -3.02 -10.00
C ALA A 95 15.06 -1.48 -10.04
N LEU A 96 14.48 -0.74 -9.07
CA LEU A 96 14.37 0.73 -9.21
C LEU A 96 15.73 1.45 -9.27
N TYR A 97 16.66 1.19 -8.35
CA TYR A 97 17.96 1.87 -8.35
C TYR A 97 18.83 1.41 -9.53
N TYR A 98 18.72 0.13 -9.91
CA TYR A 98 19.47 -0.44 -11.01
C TYR A 98 18.97 0.08 -12.36
N GLN A 99 17.66 0.12 -12.56
CA GLN A 99 17.01 0.68 -13.76
C GLN A 99 17.36 2.16 -13.91
N ALA A 100 17.27 2.94 -12.82
CA ALA A 100 17.67 4.35 -12.83
C ALA A 100 19.16 4.55 -13.15
N ALA A 101 20.04 3.71 -12.57
CA ALA A 101 21.47 3.77 -12.86
C ALA A 101 21.81 3.41 -14.31
N LYS A 102 21.05 2.48 -14.91
CA LYS A 102 21.30 1.97 -16.26
C LYS A 102 20.73 2.85 -17.37
N LEU A 103 19.63 3.55 -17.12
CA LEU A 103 18.99 4.46 -18.08
C LEU A 103 19.57 5.87 -18.04
N GLY A 104 19.97 6.33 -16.85
CA GLY A 104 20.58 7.64 -16.66
C GLY A 104 22.09 7.51 -16.46
N ASN A 105 22.48 7.42 -15.19
CA ASN A 105 23.86 7.26 -14.75
C ASN A 105 23.88 6.86 -13.26
N LYS A 106 25.06 6.53 -12.73
CA LYS A 106 25.22 6.14 -11.31
C LYS A 106 24.68 7.18 -10.32
N HIS A 107 24.68 8.46 -10.69
CA HIS A 107 24.14 9.54 -9.86
C HIS A 107 22.61 9.44 -9.73
N TRP A 108 21.89 9.23 -10.83
CA TRP A 108 20.44 8.99 -10.79
C TRP A 108 20.08 7.75 -9.99
N GLY A 109 20.85 6.66 -10.11
CA GLY A 109 20.66 5.46 -9.28
C GLY A 109 20.80 5.74 -7.78
N TRP A 110 21.77 6.58 -7.39
CA TRP A 110 21.98 6.99 -6.00
C TRP A 110 20.82 7.85 -5.46
N ILE A 111 20.38 8.84 -6.24
CA ILE A 111 19.24 9.69 -5.89
C ILE A 111 17.98 8.82 -5.73
N THR A 112 17.66 7.97 -6.71
CA THR A 112 16.50 7.07 -6.65
C THR A 112 16.57 6.14 -5.42
N GLY A 113 17.75 5.66 -5.05
CA GLY A 113 17.95 4.88 -3.82
C GLY A 113 17.56 5.64 -2.56
N TRP A 114 18.00 6.89 -2.41
CA TRP A 114 17.63 7.73 -1.27
C TRP A 114 16.15 8.07 -1.22
N PHE A 115 15.55 8.44 -2.37
CA PHE A 115 14.12 8.68 -2.44
C PHE A 115 13.31 7.44 -2.10
N ASN A 116 13.76 6.25 -2.53
CA ASN A 116 13.13 5.00 -2.16
C ASN A 116 13.22 4.74 -0.65
N LEU A 117 14.38 4.96 -0.04
CA LEU A 117 14.57 4.80 1.41
C LEU A 117 13.67 5.75 2.22
N ILE A 118 13.69 7.04 1.88
CA ILE A 118 12.86 8.06 2.56
C ILE A 118 11.37 7.73 2.38
N GLY A 119 10.97 7.31 1.17
CA GLY A 119 9.63 6.86 0.87
C GLY A 119 9.21 5.69 1.77
N GLN A 120 10.05 4.67 1.90
CA GLN A 120 9.77 3.51 2.76
C GLN A 120 9.65 3.89 4.25
N ILE A 121 10.54 4.75 4.75
CA ILE A 121 10.48 5.24 6.14
C ILE A 121 9.17 6.01 6.37
N THR A 122 8.81 6.89 5.44
CA THR A 122 7.62 7.73 5.55
C THR A 122 6.34 6.90 5.49
N ILE A 123 6.24 5.98 4.53
CA ILE A 123 5.08 5.10 4.36
C ILE A 123 4.92 4.20 5.58
N THR A 124 6.00 3.56 6.04
CA THR A 124 5.95 2.69 7.23
C THR A 124 5.49 3.47 8.46
N THR A 125 6.05 4.65 8.69
CA THR A 125 5.67 5.51 9.81
C THR A 125 4.20 5.92 9.71
N GLY A 126 3.74 6.36 8.55
CA GLY A 126 2.35 6.80 8.33
C GLY A 126 1.34 5.68 8.58
N ILE A 127 1.60 4.47 8.06
CA ILE A 127 0.71 3.32 8.24
C ILE A 127 0.65 2.91 9.71
N VAL A 128 1.79 2.82 10.40
CA VAL A 128 1.84 2.41 11.80
C VAL A 128 1.17 3.46 12.69
N PHE A 129 1.33 4.75 12.36
CA PHE A 129 0.69 5.84 13.07
C PHE A 129 -0.84 5.81 12.89
N GLY A 130 -1.33 5.61 11.66
CA GLY A 130 -2.76 5.41 11.42
C GLY A 130 -3.31 4.23 12.22
N ASN A 131 -2.61 3.11 12.25
CA ASN A 131 -2.99 1.95 13.06
C ASN A 131 -3.01 2.27 14.56
N ALA A 132 -2.04 3.04 15.05
CA ALA A 132 -1.99 3.46 16.45
C ALA A 132 -3.20 4.34 16.84
N ILE A 133 -3.65 5.23 15.96
CA ILE A 133 -4.86 6.04 16.17
C ILE A 133 -6.10 5.14 16.32
N PHE A 134 -6.29 4.19 15.40
CA PHE A 134 -7.43 3.27 15.47
C PHE A 134 -7.37 2.37 16.71
N ALA A 135 -6.20 1.84 17.05
CA ALA A 135 -6.00 1.04 18.24
C ALA A 135 -6.27 1.84 19.52
N ALA A 136 -5.79 3.09 19.59
CA ALA A 136 -6.06 3.98 20.72
C ALA A 136 -7.56 4.27 20.86
N ALA A 137 -8.26 4.53 19.76
CA ALA A 137 -9.71 4.76 19.76
C ALA A 137 -10.49 3.52 20.24
N LEU A 138 -10.07 2.31 19.82
CA LEU A 138 -10.66 1.06 20.32
C LEU A 138 -10.42 0.87 21.83
N LEU A 139 -9.20 1.10 22.30
CA LEU A 139 -8.87 1.02 23.73
C LEU A 139 -9.62 2.08 24.55
N ASN A 140 -9.86 3.26 23.96
CA ASN A 140 -10.70 4.29 24.58
C ASN A 140 -12.14 3.80 24.75
N ALA A 141 -12.73 3.21 23.71
CA ALA A 141 -14.10 2.70 23.76
C ALA A 141 -14.28 1.54 24.77
N LEU A 142 -13.27 0.68 24.93
CA LEU A 142 -13.35 -0.51 25.80
C LEU A 142 -12.93 -0.23 27.25
N TRP A 143 -11.90 0.60 27.45
CA TRP A 143 -11.22 0.78 28.74
C TRP A 143 -10.93 2.23 29.09
N ASN A 144 -11.53 3.19 28.38
CA ASN A 144 -11.34 4.63 28.61
C ASN A 144 -9.86 5.06 28.54
N TYR A 145 -9.07 4.40 27.69
CA TYR A 145 -7.67 4.71 27.42
C TYR A 145 -7.50 6.13 26.82
N PRO A 146 -6.47 6.91 27.16
CA PRO A 146 -6.25 8.25 26.60
C PRO A 146 -5.93 8.19 25.09
N SER A 147 -6.85 8.64 24.24
CA SER A 147 -6.69 8.65 22.77
C SER A 147 -6.85 10.03 22.14
N ASP A 148 -7.15 11.06 22.93
CA ASP A 148 -7.41 12.42 22.42
C ASP A 148 -6.10 13.11 22.01
N LEU A 149 -5.91 13.26 20.70
CA LEU A 149 -4.75 13.91 20.09
C LEU A 149 -4.64 15.41 20.39
N THR A 150 -5.65 16.05 20.98
CA THR A 150 -5.58 17.45 21.42
C THR A 150 -4.90 17.58 22.79
N THR A 151 -4.97 16.53 23.61
CA THR A 151 -4.40 16.49 24.96
C THR A 151 -2.98 15.92 24.97
N THR A 152 -2.14 16.38 25.89
CA THR A 152 -0.79 15.81 26.06
C THR A 152 -0.85 14.34 26.46
N SER A 153 -1.78 13.95 27.33
CA SER A 153 -1.96 12.56 27.77
C SER A 153 -2.39 11.64 26.62
N GLY A 154 -3.32 12.07 25.76
CA GLY A 154 -3.72 11.29 24.60
C GLY A 154 -2.63 11.20 23.54
N LYS A 155 -1.87 12.28 23.27
CA LYS A 155 -0.68 12.22 22.40
C LYS A 155 0.34 11.19 22.89
N VAL A 156 0.66 11.20 24.18
CA VAL A 156 1.59 10.23 24.79
C VAL A 156 1.02 8.81 24.70
N GLY A 157 -0.28 8.61 24.92
CA GLY A 157 -0.94 7.31 24.79
C GLY A 157 -0.84 6.75 23.37
N VAL A 158 -1.17 7.55 22.36
CA VAL A 158 -1.06 7.15 20.94
C VAL A 158 0.39 6.84 20.57
N ILE A 159 1.35 7.66 21.01
CA ILE A 159 2.79 7.41 20.76
C ILE A 159 3.28 6.13 21.44
N ALA A 160 2.78 5.81 22.64
CA ALA A 160 3.13 4.57 23.32
C ALA A 160 2.65 3.34 22.53
N ILE A 161 1.40 3.36 22.04
CA ILE A 161 0.86 2.30 21.18
C ILE A 161 1.67 2.19 19.88
N PHE A 162 1.98 3.33 19.26
CA PHE A 162 2.81 3.39 18.06
C PHE A 162 4.18 2.72 18.27
N ALA A 163 4.86 3.04 19.38
CA ALA A 163 6.15 2.44 19.71
C ALA A 163 6.06 0.92 19.92
N VAL A 164 5.01 0.45 20.60
CA VAL A 164 4.74 -0.99 20.78
C VAL A 164 4.52 -1.68 19.43
N LEU A 165 3.70 -1.09 18.55
CA LEU A 165 3.44 -1.65 17.22
C LEU A 165 4.71 -1.73 16.37
N LEU A 166 5.57 -0.71 16.40
CA LEU A 166 6.87 -0.74 15.73
C LEU A 166 7.77 -1.85 16.28
N ALA A 167 7.85 -1.99 17.61
CA ALA A 167 8.65 -3.04 18.24
C ALA A 167 8.18 -4.44 17.80
N VAL A 168 6.86 -4.68 17.80
CA VAL A 168 6.27 -5.94 17.34
C VAL A 168 6.62 -6.21 15.87
N GLN A 169 6.47 -5.22 14.98
CA GLN A 169 6.81 -5.37 13.58
C GLN A 169 8.31 -5.63 13.36
N ALA A 170 9.18 -4.93 14.09
CA ALA A 170 10.62 -5.16 14.05
C ALA A 170 10.97 -6.58 14.51
N THR A 171 10.34 -7.08 15.57
CA THR A 171 10.52 -8.46 16.03
C THR A 171 10.05 -9.48 15.00
N ILE A 172 8.87 -9.30 14.40
CA ILE A 172 8.35 -10.19 13.35
C ILE A 172 9.30 -10.22 12.16
N ASN A 173 9.79 -9.06 11.72
CA ASN A 173 10.76 -8.96 10.63
C ASN A 173 12.10 -9.63 10.97
N HIS A 174 12.52 -9.61 12.25
CA HIS A 174 13.74 -10.25 12.71
C HIS A 174 13.62 -11.78 12.79
N VAL A 175 12.48 -12.31 13.25
CA VAL A 175 12.26 -13.77 13.45
C VAL A 175 12.05 -14.52 12.13
N GLY A 176 11.60 -13.84 11.07
CA GLY A 176 11.71 -14.33 9.70
C GLY A 176 10.55 -13.96 8.78
N VAL A 177 10.91 -13.55 7.55
CA VAL A 177 9.99 -13.11 6.48
C VAL A 177 8.90 -14.13 6.12
N ARG A 178 9.11 -15.42 6.39
CA ARG A 178 8.11 -16.48 6.13
C ARG A 178 6.83 -16.30 6.94
N LEU A 179 6.94 -15.77 8.17
CA LEU A 179 5.76 -15.48 8.99
C LEU A 179 4.99 -14.27 8.43
N ALA A 180 5.71 -13.23 8.00
CA ALA A 180 5.12 -12.07 7.35
C ALA A 180 4.40 -12.44 6.05
N ALA A 181 4.99 -13.34 5.24
CA ALA A 181 4.37 -13.84 4.02
C ALA A 181 3.04 -14.57 4.30
N ARG A 182 3.00 -15.45 5.31
CA ARG A 182 1.75 -16.14 5.70
C ARG A 182 0.70 -15.17 6.24
N ALA A 183 1.12 -14.17 7.02
CA ALA A 183 0.22 -13.14 7.52
C ALA A 183 -0.38 -12.32 6.36
N ALA A 184 0.41 -12.03 5.31
CA ALA A 184 -0.07 -11.36 4.11
C ALA A 184 -1.12 -12.21 3.36
N ASP A 185 -0.88 -13.52 3.20
CA ASP A 185 -1.84 -14.41 2.54
C ASP A 185 -3.19 -14.49 3.29
N ILE A 186 -3.17 -14.51 4.63
CA ILE A 186 -4.38 -14.47 5.47
C ILE A 186 -5.05 -13.10 5.38
N SER A 187 -4.25 -12.03 5.31
CA SER A 187 -4.72 -10.65 5.21
C SER A 187 -5.64 -10.46 4.00
N VAL A 188 -5.36 -11.10 2.86
CA VAL A 188 -6.23 -11.00 1.66
C VAL A 188 -7.67 -11.41 1.98
N TRP A 189 -7.86 -12.55 2.65
CA TRP A 189 -9.19 -13.03 3.03
C TRP A 189 -9.88 -12.13 4.04
N TRP A 190 -9.10 -11.58 4.99
CA TRP A 190 -9.58 -10.59 5.93
C TRP A 190 -10.09 -9.33 5.22
N HIS A 191 -9.35 -8.81 4.24
CA HIS A 191 -9.75 -7.64 3.46
C HIS A 191 -11.04 -7.89 2.69
N ILE A 192 -11.14 -9.01 1.99
CA ILE A 192 -12.35 -9.38 1.23
C ILE A 192 -13.56 -9.50 2.18
N GLY A 193 -13.37 -10.16 3.33
CA GLY A 193 -14.43 -10.33 4.32
C GLY A 193 -14.91 -9.01 4.91
N VAL A 194 -14.00 -8.15 5.37
CA VAL A 194 -14.35 -6.85 5.96
C VAL A 194 -15.01 -5.94 4.93
N ILE A 195 -14.49 -5.87 3.70
CA ILE A 195 -15.13 -5.10 2.62
C ILE A 195 -16.55 -5.62 2.35
N GLY A 196 -16.72 -6.95 2.26
CA GLY A 196 -18.03 -7.56 2.08
C GLY A 196 -19.02 -7.18 3.20
N VAL A 197 -18.59 -7.28 4.46
CA VAL A 197 -19.40 -6.89 5.63
C VAL A 197 -19.75 -5.40 5.58
N LEU A 198 -18.79 -4.52 5.27
CA LEU A 198 -19.03 -3.08 5.16
C LEU A 198 -20.04 -2.75 4.06
N LEU A 199 -19.92 -3.38 2.88
CA LEU A 199 -20.86 -3.17 1.78
C LEU A 199 -22.27 -3.63 2.13
N VAL A 200 -22.40 -4.80 2.77
CA VAL A 200 -23.70 -5.31 3.23
C VAL A 200 -24.30 -4.42 4.31
N ALA A 201 -23.49 -3.99 5.29
CA ALA A 201 -23.92 -3.08 6.35
C ALA A 201 -24.42 -1.75 5.77
N VAL A 202 -23.68 -1.12 4.85
CA VAL A 202 -24.09 0.13 4.19
C VAL A 202 -25.36 -0.09 3.35
N GLY A 203 -25.42 -1.18 2.58
CA GLY A 203 -26.56 -1.49 1.72
C GLY A 203 -27.87 -1.80 2.48
N LEU A 204 -27.77 -2.32 3.70
CA LEU A 204 -28.94 -2.64 4.53
C LEU A 204 -29.31 -1.54 5.53
N LEU A 205 -28.33 -0.80 6.06
CA LEU A 205 -28.53 0.11 7.20
C LEU A 205 -28.60 1.60 6.80
N HIS A 206 -28.28 1.96 5.56
CA HIS A 206 -28.25 3.36 5.14
C HIS A 206 -29.03 3.61 3.85
N PRO A 207 -29.85 4.69 3.76
CA PRO A 207 -30.51 5.06 2.52
C PRO A 207 -29.45 5.37 1.45
N LEU A 208 -29.50 4.64 0.34
CA LEU A 208 -28.55 4.80 -0.76
C LEU A 208 -28.84 6.11 -1.50
N HIS A 209 -27.81 6.93 -1.66
CA HIS A 209 -27.88 8.13 -2.49
C HIS A 209 -27.95 7.75 -3.98
N PRO A 210 -28.64 8.57 -4.82
CA PRO A 210 -28.62 8.36 -6.26
C PRO A 210 -27.20 8.50 -6.83
N LEU A 211 -26.86 7.73 -7.88
CA LEU A 211 -25.52 7.74 -8.49
C LEU A 211 -25.04 9.14 -8.89
N SER A 212 -25.96 10.03 -9.26
CA SER A 212 -25.66 11.44 -9.57
C SER A 212 -25.01 12.19 -8.41
N TYR A 213 -25.29 11.80 -7.16
CA TYR A 213 -24.70 12.39 -5.96
C TYR A 213 -23.16 12.28 -5.97
N ALA A 214 -22.62 11.15 -6.43
CA ALA A 214 -21.18 10.92 -6.55
C ALA A 214 -20.49 11.75 -7.65
N PHE A 215 -21.25 12.43 -8.51
CA PHE A 215 -20.71 13.21 -9.62
C PHE A 215 -21.04 14.71 -9.53
N THR A 216 -21.95 15.11 -8.64
CA THR A 216 -22.50 16.48 -8.62
C THR A 216 -22.27 17.23 -7.30
N GLN A 217 -22.01 16.52 -6.21
CA GLN A 217 -21.88 17.15 -4.90
C GLN A 217 -20.41 17.32 -4.53
N SER A 218 -20.01 18.56 -4.29
CA SER A 218 -18.72 18.94 -3.72
C SER A 218 -18.94 19.59 -2.36
N TYR A 219 -18.06 19.28 -1.43
CA TYR A 219 -17.96 19.96 -0.13
C TYR A 219 -16.53 20.44 0.00
N ASP A 220 -16.34 21.71 0.32
CA ASP A 220 -15.02 22.29 0.56
C ASP A 220 -14.98 22.95 1.94
N GLN A 221 -14.36 22.26 2.90
CA GLN A 221 -14.04 22.81 4.21
C GLN A 221 -12.56 23.22 4.34
N SER A 222 -11.83 23.34 3.22
CA SER A 222 -10.40 23.68 3.21
C SER A 222 -10.09 25.11 3.66
N GLY A 223 -11.10 25.98 3.75
CA GLY A 223 -10.94 27.39 4.14
C GLY A 223 -10.37 28.29 3.06
N PHE A 224 -10.12 27.78 1.85
CA PHE A 224 -9.67 28.55 0.68
C PHE A 224 -10.82 28.96 -0.26
N GLY A 225 -12.05 28.96 0.25
CA GLY A 225 -13.25 29.03 -0.56
C GLY A 225 -13.34 30.25 -1.49
N SER A 226 -13.72 29.96 -2.73
CA SER A 226 -14.74 30.72 -3.46
C SER A 226 -16.08 30.00 -3.32
#